data_AF-A0A9D7Q6Z2-F1
#
_entry.id   AF-A0A9D7Q6Z2-F1
#
_cell.length_a   1.000
_cell.length_b   1.000
_cell.length_c   1.000
_cell.angle_alpha   90.00
_cell.angle_beta   90.00
_cell.angle_gamma   90.00
#
_symmetry.space_group_name_H-M   'P 1'
#
loop_
_entity.id
_entity.type
_entity.pdbx_description
1 polymer ?
#
loop_
_entity_poly.entity_id
_entity_poly.type
_entity_poly.pdbx_seq_one_letter_code
_entity_poly.pdbx_strand_id
1 'polypeptide(L)'
;MRYWIITGTSKGLGKALAEILLKDSNNVVFGISRTNTFDHPNFHFIKTDLSDVNQLLDFQFPDLIFPELIVLINNAATLGAIKYTGDLENSTIINAQTLNTIAPHVLMNGFIKNIMTIMKFRK
;
A
#
# COMPACT_ATOMS: atom_id res chain seq x y z
N MET A 1 18.46 -7.35 2.40
CA MET A 1 17.10 -7.09 2.94
C MET A 1 16.06 -7.10 1.84
N ARG A 2 14.90 -7.69 2.10
CA ARG A 2 13.74 -7.72 1.20
C ARG A 2 12.66 -6.78 1.72
N TYR A 3 12.21 -5.87 0.88
CA TYR A 3 11.25 -4.83 1.25
C TYR A 3 9.87 -5.13 0.68
N TRP A 4 8.86 -5.09 1.56
CA TRP A 4 7.47 -5.36 1.23
C TRP A 4 6.63 -4.13 1.54
N ILE A 5 6.12 -3.47 0.52
CA ILE A 5 5.26 -2.29 0.64
C ILE A 5 3.83 -2.76 0.43
N ILE A 6 3.02 -2.74 1.48
CA ILE A 6 1.70 -3.38 1.49
C ILE A 6 0.65 -2.34 1.85
N THR A 7 -0.36 -2.17 1.00
CA THR A 7 -1.52 -1.33 1.32
C THR A 7 -2.58 -2.13 2.08
N GLY A 8 -3.28 -1.50 3.03
CA GLY A 8 -4.38 -2.14 3.76
C GLY A 8 -3.94 -3.14 4.84
N THR A 9 -2.84 -2.87 5.55
CA THR A 9 -2.29 -3.77 6.59
C THR A 9 -3.03 -3.73 7.93
N SER A 10 -3.98 -2.82 8.12
CA SER A 10 -4.71 -2.69 9.40
C SER A 10 -5.57 -3.92 9.78
N LYS A 11 -6.03 -4.71 8.83
CA LYS A 11 -6.92 -5.87 9.06
C LYS A 11 -6.91 -6.87 7.89
N GLY A 12 -7.54 -8.02 8.09
CA GLY A 12 -7.82 -9.00 7.04
C GLY A 12 -6.55 -9.55 6.39
N LEU A 13 -6.61 -9.76 5.06
CA LEU A 13 -5.54 -10.40 4.29
C LEU A 13 -4.22 -9.61 4.35
N GLY A 14 -4.27 -8.28 4.26
CA GLY A 14 -3.07 -7.44 4.36
C GLY A 14 -2.37 -7.56 5.71
N LYS A 15 -3.15 -7.64 6.80
CA LYS A 15 -2.60 -7.87 8.14
C LYS A 15 -1.96 -9.25 8.24
N ALA A 16 -2.68 -10.30 7.88
CA ALA A 16 -2.19 -11.68 7.96
C ALA A 16 -0.92 -11.89 7.12
N LEU A 17 -0.87 -11.28 5.93
CA LEU A 17 0.31 -11.33 5.07
C LEU A 17 1.51 -10.64 5.71
N ALA A 18 1.32 -9.43 6.27
CA ALA A 18 2.38 -8.73 6.99
C ALA A 18 2.89 -9.55 8.20
N GLU A 19 1.99 -10.16 8.98
CA GLU A 19 2.36 -11.03 10.10
C GLU A 19 3.21 -12.23 9.65
N ILE A 20 2.88 -12.87 8.53
CA ILE A 20 3.65 -13.98 7.98
C ILE A 20 5.03 -13.51 7.51
N LEU A 21 5.10 -12.38 6.80
CA LEU A 21 6.34 -11.84 6.27
C LEU A 21 7.31 -11.41 7.39
N LEU A 22 6.80 -10.84 8.48
CA LEU A 22 7.61 -10.38 9.62
C LEU A 22 8.25 -11.52 10.43
N LYS A 23 7.84 -12.78 10.21
CA LYS A 23 8.51 -13.94 10.83
C LYS A 23 9.94 -14.16 10.35
N ASP A 24 10.30 -13.59 9.20
CA ASP A 24 11.65 -13.65 8.65
C ASP A 24 12.35 -12.31 8.88
N SER A 25 13.47 -12.33 9.61
CA SER A 25 14.23 -11.14 9.97
C SER A 25 14.87 -10.41 8.79
N ASN A 26 14.99 -11.05 7.62
CA ASN A 26 15.47 -10.42 6.38
C ASN A 26 14.36 -9.60 5.67
N ASN A 27 13.11 -9.69 6.14
CA ASN A 27 12.00 -8.89 5.61
C ASN A 27 11.82 -7.60 6.40
N VAL A 28 11.57 -6.53 5.66
CA VAL A 28 11.10 -5.23 6.16
C VAL A 28 9.76 -4.93 5.52
N VAL A 29 8.75 -4.63 6.33
CA VAL A 29 7.39 -4.37 5.87
C VAL A 29 7.04 -2.90 6.09
N PHE A 30 6.71 -2.21 5.01
CA PHE A 30 6.09 -0.89 5.02
C PHE A 30 4.58 -1.04 4.86
N GLY A 31 3.84 -0.86 5.95
CA GLY A 31 2.39 -0.99 5.96
C GLY A 31 1.70 0.35 5.76
N ILE A 32 0.99 0.51 4.63
CA ILE A 32 0.25 1.72 4.28
C ILE A 32 -1.21 1.53 4.66
N SER A 33 -1.69 2.22 5.69
CA SER A 33 -3.10 2.20 6.06
C SER A 33 -3.47 3.34 7.00
N ARG A 34 -4.74 3.41 7.40
CA ARG A 34 -5.27 4.48 8.27
C ARG A 34 -4.95 4.27 9.75
N THR A 35 -4.77 3.02 10.17
CA THR A 35 -4.52 2.64 11.56
C THR A 35 -3.41 1.61 11.62
N ASN A 36 -2.62 1.64 12.69
CA ASN A 36 -1.58 0.65 12.94
C ASN A 36 -2.07 -0.42 13.93
N THR A 37 -1.72 -1.68 13.68
CA THR A 37 -1.97 -2.79 14.61
C THR A 37 -0.70 -3.60 14.93
N PHE A 38 0.45 -3.15 14.42
CA PHE A 38 1.73 -3.82 14.57
C PHE A 38 2.62 -3.06 15.53
N ASP A 39 3.27 -3.83 16.40
CA ASP A 39 4.43 -3.41 17.18
C ASP A 39 5.56 -4.40 16.87
N HIS A 40 6.40 -4.07 15.89
CA HIS A 40 7.46 -4.95 15.42
C HIS A 40 8.61 -4.12 14.83
N PRO A 41 9.89 -4.42 15.14
CA PRO A 41 11.04 -3.61 14.70
C PRO A 41 11.18 -3.49 13.18
N ASN A 42 10.83 -4.56 12.45
CA ASN A 42 10.87 -4.57 10.98
C ASN A 42 9.56 -4.11 10.32
N PHE A 43 8.58 -3.62 11.09
CA PHE A 43 7.35 -3.05 10.55
C PHE A 43 7.38 -1.53 10.67
N HIS A 44 7.19 -0.86 9.54
CA HIS A 44 7.12 0.59 9.46
C HIS A 44 5.72 1.01 9.01
N PHE A 45 5.03 1.74 9.87
CA PHE A 45 3.69 2.25 9.59
C PHE A 45 3.76 3.54 8.77
N ILE A 46 3.06 3.56 7.64
CA ILE A 46 2.84 4.76 6.83
C ILE A 46 1.35 5.10 6.91
N LYS A 47 1.03 6.14 7.67
CA LYS A 47 -0.36 6.57 7.86
C LYS A 47 -0.85 7.28 6.59
N THR A 48 -1.75 6.64 5.86
CA THR A 48 -2.32 7.20 4.62
C THR A 48 -3.73 6.69 4.41
N ASP A 49 -4.66 7.60 4.10
CA ASP A 49 -5.94 7.23 3.52
C ASP A 49 -5.85 7.27 2.00
N LEU A 50 -5.77 6.09 1.38
CA LEU A 50 -5.65 5.96 -0.09
C LEU A 50 -6.94 6.31 -0.84
N SER A 51 -8.06 6.56 -0.13
CA SER A 51 -9.28 7.12 -0.73
C SER A 51 -9.27 8.65 -0.78
N ASP A 52 -8.37 9.30 -0.05
CA ASP A 52 -8.14 10.74 -0.11
C ASP A 52 -7.12 11.06 -1.21
N VAL A 53 -7.58 11.75 -2.25
CA VAL A 53 -6.79 12.08 -3.44
C VAL A 53 -5.57 12.94 -3.08
N ASN A 54 -5.69 13.86 -2.11
CA ASN A 54 -4.56 14.72 -1.76
C ASN A 54 -3.46 13.89 -1.08
N GLN A 55 -3.83 13.04 -0.13
CA GLN A 55 -2.88 12.12 0.52
C GLN A 55 -2.24 11.14 -0.47
N LEU A 56 -3.00 10.68 -1.46
CA LEU A 56 -2.48 9.82 -2.53
C LEU A 56 -1.47 10.54 -3.43
N LEU A 57 -1.72 11.81 -3.76
CA LEU A 57 -0.81 12.61 -4.59
C LEU A 57 0.48 12.99 -3.83
N ASP A 58 0.36 13.26 -2.53
CA ASP A 58 1.49 13.61 -1.68
C ASP A 58 2.30 12.37 -1.24
N PHE A 59 1.80 11.15 -1.49
CA PHE A 59 2.44 9.91 -1.08
C PHE A 59 3.84 9.76 -1.70
N GLN A 60 4.83 9.54 -0.83
CA GLN A 60 6.19 9.22 -1.21
C GLN A 60 6.54 7.80 -0.75
N PHE A 61 7.20 7.05 -1.63
CA PHE A 61 7.77 5.77 -1.25
C PHE A 61 8.90 5.96 -0.24
N PRO A 62 9.06 5.03 0.73
CA PRO A 62 10.16 5.09 1.67
C PRO A 62 11.50 4.87 0.97
N ASP A 63 12.56 5.46 1.52
CA ASP A 63 13.92 5.21 1.07
C ASP A 63 14.34 3.76 1.40
N LEU A 64 14.93 3.08 0.43
CA LEU A 64 15.32 1.67 0.53
C LEU A 64 16.83 1.53 0.49
N ILE A 65 17.41 0.90 1.50
CA ILE A 65 18.86 0.75 1.65
C ILE A 65 19.28 -0.61 1.10
N PHE A 66 20.04 -0.60 0.00
CA PHE A 66 20.57 -1.79 -0.66
C PHE A 66 19.57 -2.97 -0.81
N PRO A 67 18.39 -2.77 -1.40
CA PRO A 67 17.35 -3.81 -1.47
C PRO A 67 17.79 -5.01 -2.31
N GLU A 68 17.54 -6.24 -1.83
CA GLU A 68 17.67 -7.48 -2.62
C GLU A 68 16.40 -7.72 -3.45
N LEU A 69 15.25 -7.41 -2.85
CA LEU A 69 13.93 -7.56 -3.44
C LEU A 69 13.06 -6.41 -2.96
N ILE A 70 12.20 -5.91 -3.84
CA ILE A 70 11.20 -4.91 -3.51
C ILE A 70 9.88 -5.36 -4.10
N VAL A 71 8.86 -5.46 -3.26
CA VAL A 71 7.52 -5.92 -3.65
C VAL A 71 6.50 -4.86 -3.26
N LEU A 72 5.68 -4.42 -4.21
CA LEU A 72 4.47 -3.65 -3.96
C LEU A 72 3.25 -4.57 -3.98
N ILE A 73 2.46 -4.54 -2.91
CA ILE A 73 1.21 -5.29 -2.78
C ILE A 73 0.06 -4.32 -2.61
N ASN A 74 -0.70 -4.14 -3.69
CA ASN A 74 -1.94 -3.35 -3.71
C ASN A 74 -3.08 -4.18 -3.13
N ASN A 75 -3.19 -4.24 -1.79
CA ASN A 75 -4.21 -5.01 -1.09
C ASN A 75 -5.35 -4.16 -0.50
N ALA A 76 -5.13 -2.86 -0.28
CA ALA A 76 -6.20 -1.97 0.21
C ALA A 76 -7.36 -1.97 -0.77
N ALA A 77 -8.54 -2.40 -0.29
CA ALA A 77 -9.76 -2.45 -1.07
C ALA A 77 -10.98 -2.25 -0.18
N THR A 78 -12.07 -1.81 -0.78
CA THR A 78 -13.40 -1.76 -0.16
C THR A 78 -14.43 -2.32 -1.11
N LEU A 79 -15.46 -2.99 -0.59
CA LEU A 79 -16.61 -3.39 -1.39
C LEU A 79 -17.49 -2.18 -1.76
N GLY A 80 -17.32 -1.05 -1.05
CA GLY A 80 -18.22 0.09 -1.15
C GLY A 80 -19.60 -0.24 -0.56
N ALA A 81 -20.64 0.48 -1.00
CA ALA A 81 -22.01 0.14 -0.68
C ALA A 81 -22.55 -0.89 -1.67
N ILE A 82 -23.21 -1.93 -1.16
CA ILE A 82 -23.93 -2.91 -1.97
C ILE A 82 -25.34 -2.37 -2.23
N LYS A 83 -25.52 -1.64 -3.32
CA LYS A 83 -26.80 -1.10 -3.77
C LYS A 83 -26.86 -1.09 -5.30
N TYR A 84 -28.06 -0.90 -5.85
CA TYR A 84 -28.22 -0.70 -7.28
C TYR A 84 -27.66 0.64 -7.74
N THR A 85 -27.22 0.70 -8.99
CA THR A 85 -26.90 1.96 -9.66
C THR A 85 -28.14 2.86 -9.68
N GLY A 86 -28.00 4.10 -9.19
CA GLY A 86 -29.11 5.03 -8.95
C GLY A 86 -29.37 5.29 -7.45
N ASP A 87 -29.10 4.29 -6.60
CA ASP A 87 -29.28 4.39 -5.14
C ASP A 87 -27.95 4.60 -4.38
N LEU A 88 -26.85 4.65 -5.13
CA LEU A 88 -25.51 4.87 -4.61
C LEU A 88 -25.24 6.37 -4.48
N GLU A 89 -24.71 6.77 -3.33
CA GLU A 89 -24.13 8.09 -3.17
C GLU A 89 -22.92 8.26 -4.10
N ASN A 90 -22.85 9.38 -4.81
CA ASN A 90 -21.73 9.67 -5.71
C ASN A 90 -20.38 9.59 -5.00
N SER A 91 -20.30 10.03 -3.73
CA SER A 91 -19.10 9.93 -2.91
C SER A 91 -18.66 8.49 -2.66
N THR A 92 -19.60 7.56 -2.53
CA THR A 92 -19.29 6.13 -2.35
C THR A 92 -18.71 5.54 -3.62
N ILE A 93 -19.26 5.90 -4.78
CA ILE A 93 -18.73 5.48 -6.08
C ILE A 93 -17.30 5.98 -6.25
N ILE A 94 -17.10 7.29 -6.04
CA ILE A 94 -15.77 7.93 -6.15
C ILE A 94 -14.79 7.25 -5.20
N ASN A 95 -15.12 7.12 -3.91
CA ASN A 95 -14.20 6.54 -2.92
C ASN A 95 -13.85 5.08 -3.24
N ALA A 96 -14.81 4.27 -3.71
CA ALA A 96 -14.55 2.89 -4.09
C ALA A 96 -13.63 2.81 -5.32
N GLN A 97 -13.87 3.64 -6.35
CA GLN A 97 -13.01 3.70 -7.53
C GLN A 97 -11.62 4.24 -7.20
N THR A 98 -11.54 5.26 -6.33
CA THR A 98 -10.27 5.81 -5.88
C THR A 98 -9.45 4.75 -5.16
N LEU A 99 -10.03 4.09 -4.15
CA LEU A 99 -9.31 3.11 -3.35
C LEU A 99 -8.94 1.84 -4.14
N ASN A 100 -9.88 1.29 -4.92
CA ASN A 100 -9.70 -0.01 -5.56
C ASN A 100 -8.97 0.06 -6.90
N THR A 101 -9.01 1.20 -7.59
CA THR A 101 -8.55 1.31 -8.98
C THR A 101 -7.51 2.40 -9.16
N ILE A 102 -7.82 3.63 -8.74
CA ILE A 102 -6.92 4.78 -8.97
C ILE A 102 -5.68 4.67 -8.10
N ALA A 103 -5.83 4.42 -6.79
CA ALA A 103 -4.71 4.33 -5.87
C ALA A 103 -3.71 3.24 -6.27
N PRO A 104 -4.10 1.98 -6.58
CA PRO A 104 -3.17 0.99 -7.11
C PRO A 104 -2.43 1.48 -8.36
N HIS A 105 -3.11 2.12 -9.31
CA HIS A 105 -2.46 2.65 -10.51
C HIS A 105 -1.46 3.77 -10.21
N VAL A 106 -1.82 4.74 -9.38
CA VAL A 106 -0.94 5.85 -8.98
C VAL A 106 0.30 5.30 -8.26
N LEU A 107 0.10 4.37 -7.32
CA LEU A 107 1.19 3.72 -6.61
C LEU A 107 2.09 2.92 -7.55
N MET A 108 1.53 2.13 -8.48
CA MET A 108 2.31 1.41 -9.48
C MET A 108 3.11 2.38 -10.36
N ASN A 109 2.51 3.47 -10.82
CA ASN A 109 3.21 4.47 -11.62
C ASN A 109 4.40 5.08 -10.85
N GLY A 110 4.19 5.50 -9.60
CA GLY A 110 5.26 6.01 -8.74
C GLY A 110 6.34 4.95 -8.44
N PHE A 111 5.94 3.71 -8.21
CA PHE A 111 6.84 2.59 -7.95
C PHE A 111 7.75 2.32 -9.14
N ILE A 112 7.19 2.19 -10.34
CA ILE A 112 7.99 1.95 -11.56
C ILE A 112 8.89 3.15 -11.87
N LYS A 113 8.41 4.38 -11.65
CA LYS A 113 9.21 5.60 -11.91
C LYS A 113 10.40 5.71 -10.95
N ASN A 114 10.16 5.58 -9.66
CA ASN A 114 11.14 5.93 -8.63
C ASN A 114 11.97 4.73 -8.17
N ILE A 115 11.34 3.56 -8.00
CA ILE A 115 11.97 2.40 -7.37
C ILE A 115 12.70 1.52 -8.39
N MET A 116 12.11 1.26 -9.56
CA MET A 116 12.82 0.49 -10.60
C MET A 116 14.04 1.23 -11.15
N THR A 117 14.04 2.55 -11.14
CA THR A 117 15.20 3.36 -11.55
C THR A 117 16.40 3.08 -10.64
N ILE A 118 16.21 2.94 -9.33
CA ILE A 118 17.27 2.56 -8.37
C ILE A 118 17.88 1.19 -8.71
N MET A 119 17.08 0.24 -9.19
CA MET A 119 17.60 -1.09 -9.59
C MET A 119 18.37 -1.06 -10.90
N LYS A 120 18.08 -0.13 -11.82
CA LYS A 120 18.77 -0.04 -13.14
C LYS A 120 20.22 0.45 -13.03
N PHE A 121 20.55 1.26 -12.03
CA PHE A 121 21.91 1.75 -11.79
C PHE A 121 22.81 0.75 -11.05
N ARG A 122 22.37 -0.50 -10.88
CA ARG A 122 23.12 -1.59 -10.21
C ARG A 122 23.71 -2.61 -11.18
N LYS A 123 23.76 -2.30 -12.47
CA LYS A 123 24.64 -2.99 -13.44
C LYS A 123 25.94 -2.22 -13.58
#